data_AF-A0A2M6R859-F1
#
_entry.id   AF-A0A2M6R859-F1
#
_cell.length_a   1.000
_cell.length_b   1.000
_cell.length_c   1.000
_cell.angle_alpha   90.00
_cell.angle_beta   90.00
_cell.angle_gamma   90.00
#
_symmetry.space_group_name_H-M   'P 1'
#
loop_
_entity.id
_entity.type
_entity.pdbx_description
1 polymer ?
#
loop_
_entity_poly.entity_id
_entity_poly.type
_entity_poly.pdbx_seq_one_letter_code
_entity_poly.pdbx_strand_id
1 'polypeptide(L)'
;MTDKAIPYKLRELRREWKLSQDEVASRAGVSRQTIFSIETGSSEPSLALARKLAFVFDCALEELFAEILHDIPTIIPIGLHNHNSTRKEVTPMDRSLLPWTPVSDLLDLHREIDRFFEDSQSTTKTVPLAALNVKDEGKVFVVDVSIPGFTDEDIDIEAGTDFVTIKGEKKVDDAKDKQTYLRKEFGYSAFERTVGLPNHIQTDSVEAEIKHGTLHITLPKVAPTPPKVTKVSVKK
;
A
#
# COMPACT_ATOMS: atom_id res chain seq x y z
N MET A 1 15.66 30.90 -11.58
CA MET A 1 15.61 30.09 -12.82
C MET A 1 16.73 29.06 -12.75
N THR A 2 16.38 27.82 -12.40
CA THR A 2 16.86 26.55 -12.98
C THR A 2 16.29 25.46 -12.08
N ASP A 3 15.02 25.15 -12.34
CA ASP A 3 14.38 23.91 -11.90
C ASP A 3 15.13 22.78 -12.59
N LYS A 4 16.00 22.10 -11.86
CA LYS A 4 16.84 21.05 -12.39
C LYS A 4 16.04 19.76 -12.24
N ALA A 5 15.00 19.61 -13.06
CA ALA A 5 14.22 18.38 -13.16
C ALA A 5 15.20 17.21 -13.32
N ILE A 6 15.09 16.21 -12.44
CA ILE A 6 15.98 15.06 -12.48
C ILE A 6 15.74 14.37 -13.85
N PRO A 7 16.77 14.19 -14.70
CA PRO A 7 16.55 13.57 -15.99
C PRO A 7 16.23 12.08 -15.79
N TYR A 8 15.03 11.65 -16.17
CA TYR A 8 14.66 10.25 -16.16
C TYR A 8 15.08 9.60 -17.48
N LYS A 9 15.73 8.42 -17.43
CA LYS A 9 16.07 7.62 -18.62
C LYS A 9 14.87 6.86 -19.19
N LEU A 10 13.66 7.12 -18.70
CA LEU A 10 12.44 6.41 -19.06
C LEU A 10 12.22 6.35 -20.58
N ARG A 11 12.45 7.46 -21.29
CA ARG A 11 12.31 7.51 -22.75
C ARG A 11 13.35 6.66 -23.48
N GLU A 12 14.57 6.57 -22.95
CA GLU A 12 15.67 5.78 -23.52
C GLU A 12 15.41 4.28 -23.32
N LEU A 13 15.09 3.88 -22.09
CA LEU A 13 14.74 2.50 -21.73
C LEU A 13 13.53 1.99 -22.53
N ARG A 14 12.51 2.83 -22.69
CA ARG A 14 11.36 2.50 -23.53
C ARG A 14 11.75 2.23 -24.98
N ARG A 15 12.65 3.03 -25.55
CA ARG A 15 13.12 2.85 -26.93
C ARG A 15 13.99 1.61 -27.09
N GLU A 16 14.84 1.32 -26.12
CA GLU A 16 15.68 0.12 -26.09
C GLU A 16 14.83 -1.16 -26.05
N TRP A 17 13.80 -1.16 -25.21
CA TRP A 17 12.86 -2.28 -25.06
C TRP A 17 11.80 -2.33 -26.17
N LYS A 18 11.85 -1.41 -27.14
CA LYS A 18 10.90 -1.27 -28.27
C LYS A 18 9.44 -1.19 -27.82
N LEU A 19 9.18 -0.54 -26.69
CA LEU A 19 7.83 -0.36 -26.15
C LEU A 19 7.25 1.00 -26.56
N SER A 20 5.95 1.04 -26.79
CA SER A 20 5.18 2.28 -26.89
C SER A 20 4.90 2.88 -25.51
N GLN A 21 4.59 4.18 -25.44
CA GLN A 21 4.19 4.80 -24.17
C GLN A 21 2.95 4.13 -23.59
N ASP A 22 2.01 3.71 -24.45
CA ASP A 22 0.79 2.99 -24.07
C ASP A 22 1.10 1.63 -23.44
N GLU A 23 2.06 0.87 -23.98
CA GLU A 23 2.45 -0.43 -23.42
C GLU A 23 3.15 -0.29 -22.06
N VAL A 24 4.03 0.71 -21.92
CA VAL A 24 4.67 1.01 -20.62
C VAL A 24 3.62 1.44 -19.60
N ALA A 25 2.69 2.32 -20.00
CA ALA A 25 1.58 2.78 -19.16
C ALA A 25 0.69 1.61 -18.71
N SER A 26 0.30 0.74 -19.64
CA SER A 26 -0.53 -0.45 -19.36
C SER A 26 0.18 -1.41 -18.40
N ARG A 27 1.49 -1.64 -18.58
CA ARG A 27 2.27 -2.54 -17.71
C ARG A 27 2.54 -1.95 -16.33
N ALA A 28 2.70 -0.64 -16.23
CA ALA A 28 2.89 0.06 -14.96
C ALA A 28 1.57 0.38 -14.24
N GLY A 29 0.42 0.16 -14.88
CA GLY A 29 -0.90 0.45 -14.34
C GLY A 29 -1.16 1.95 -14.18
N VAL A 30 -0.70 2.76 -15.13
CA VAL A 30 -0.89 4.23 -15.16
C VAL A 30 -1.41 4.69 -16.51
N SER A 31 -1.80 5.96 -16.62
CA SER A 31 -2.20 6.54 -17.91
C SER A 31 -1.00 6.78 -18.83
N ARG A 32 -1.22 6.75 -20.16
CA ARG A 32 -0.22 7.17 -21.15
C ARG A 32 0.30 8.59 -20.88
N GLN A 33 -0.60 9.47 -20.44
CA GLN A 33 -0.29 10.86 -20.14
C GLN A 33 0.69 10.98 -18.96
N THR A 34 0.58 10.09 -17.97
CA THR A 34 1.55 9.98 -16.87
C THR A 34 2.94 9.64 -17.40
N ILE A 35 3.07 8.65 -18.29
CA ILE A 35 4.36 8.30 -18.93
C ILE A 35 4.90 9.46 -19.76
N PHE A 36 4.04 10.16 -20.51
CA PHE A 36 4.43 11.34 -21.29
C PHE A 36 4.95 12.48 -20.40
N SER A 37 4.27 12.80 -19.31
CA SER A 37 4.69 13.85 -18.37
C SER A 37 6.03 13.55 -17.71
N ILE A 38 6.29 12.27 -17.41
CA ILE A 38 7.58 11.83 -16.86
C ILE A 38 8.68 11.90 -17.93
N GLU A 39 8.42 11.45 -19.16
CA GLU A 39 9.40 11.51 -20.26
C GLU A 39 9.75 12.93 -20.70
N THR A 40 8.83 13.88 -20.51
CA THR A 40 9.05 15.30 -20.81
C THR A 40 9.64 16.08 -19.64
N GLY A 41 9.81 15.44 -18.47
CA GLY A 41 10.30 16.09 -17.26
C GLY A 41 9.29 17.06 -16.63
N SER A 42 8.03 17.06 -17.09
CA SER A 42 6.96 17.89 -16.54
C SER A 42 6.44 17.36 -15.20
N SER A 43 6.75 16.11 -14.84
CA SER A 43 6.34 15.51 -13.57
C SER A 43 7.35 14.47 -13.12
N GLU A 44 7.72 14.52 -11.83
CA GLU A 44 8.55 13.48 -11.21
C GLU A 44 7.65 12.32 -10.74
N PRO A 45 7.94 11.06 -11.12
CA PRO A 45 7.23 9.90 -10.59
C PRO A 45 7.48 9.75 -9.09
N SER A 46 6.44 9.39 -8.34
CA SER A 46 6.60 8.93 -6.97
C SER A 46 7.52 7.71 -6.89
N LEU A 47 8.14 7.46 -5.73
CA LEU A 47 9.01 6.30 -5.52
C LEU A 47 8.30 4.97 -5.86
N ALA A 48 7.00 4.88 -5.57
CA ALA A 48 6.19 3.70 -5.91
C ALA A 48 6.06 3.52 -7.43
N LEU A 49 5.79 4.60 -8.18
CA LEU A 49 5.73 4.55 -9.64
C LEU A 49 7.10 4.29 -10.26
N ALA A 50 8.16 4.90 -9.73
CA ALA A 50 9.54 4.64 -10.16
C ALA A 50 9.91 3.16 -9.98
N ARG A 51 9.53 2.53 -8.85
CA ARG A 51 9.71 1.09 -8.62
C ARG A 51 8.90 0.22 -9.58
N LYS A 52 7.65 0.60 -9.88
CA LYS A 52 6.84 -0.10 -10.90
C LYS A 52 7.49 -0.03 -12.26
N LEU A 53 7.99 1.14 -12.66
CA LEU A 53 8.69 1.32 -13.93
C LEU A 53 9.99 0.50 -13.97
N ALA A 54 10.79 0.50 -12.90
CA ALA A 54 11.97 -0.34 -12.80
C ALA A 54 11.64 -1.84 -12.98
N PHE A 55 10.51 -2.29 -12.43
CA PHE A 55 10.02 -3.66 -12.65
C PHE A 55 9.59 -3.92 -14.11
N VAL A 56 8.96 -2.93 -14.78
CA VAL A 56 8.56 -3.06 -16.20
C VAL A 56 9.78 -3.23 -17.12
N PHE A 57 10.91 -2.60 -16.78
CA PHE A 57 12.16 -2.64 -17.53
C PHE A 57 13.18 -3.63 -16.97
N ASP A 58 12.82 -4.47 -16.00
CA ASP A 58 13.74 -5.42 -15.33
C ASP A 58 15.11 -4.79 -14.99
N CYS A 59 15.08 -3.55 -14.51
CA CYS A 59 16.26 -2.73 -14.27
C CYS A 59 16.34 -2.32 -12.80
N ALA A 60 17.54 -1.98 -12.34
CA ALA A 60 17.68 -1.41 -11.01
C ALA A 60 16.97 -0.04 -10.97
N LEU A 61 16.48 0.37 -9.80
CA LEU A 61 15.78 1.65 -9.67
C LEU A 61 16.70 2.80 -10.07
N GLU A 62 17.96 2.71 -9.68
CA GLU A 62 19.05 3.65 -9.96
C GLU A 62 19.32 3.80 -11.47
N GLU A 63 19.08 2.76 -12.27
CA GLU A 63 19.25 2.79 -13.74
C GLU A 63 18.14 3.60 -14.43
N LEU A 64 16.99 3.79 -13.76
CA LEU A 64 15.87 4.61 -14.23
C LEU A 64 16.15 6.12 -14.10
N PHE A 65 17.02 6.52 -13.16
CA PHE A 65 17.42 7.90 -12.91
C PHE A 65 18.77 8.20 -13.59
N ALA A 66 18.87 9.27 -14.36
CA ALA A 66 20.16 9.70 -14.89
C ALA A 66 20.99 10.35 -13.76
N GLU A 67 21.89 9.56 -13.18
CA GLU A 67 23.05 9.96 -12.36
C GLU A 67 22.81 11.02 -11.26
N ILE A 68 22.57 10.55 -10.03
CA ILE A 68 22.86 11.31 -8.79
C ILE A 68 24.16 10.83 -8.10
N LEU A 69 24.90 9.88 -8.68
CA LEU A 69 26.01 9.22 -7.98
C LEU A 69 27.41 9.85 -8.18
N HIS A 70 27.52 11.18 -8.35
CA HIS A 70 28.84 11.83 -8.40
C HIS A 70 29.21 12.73 -7.22
N ASP A 71 28.34 12.94 -6.22
CA ASP A 71 28.69 13.85 -5.12
C ASP A 71 28.13 13.46 -3.74
N ILE A 72 28.23 12.17 -3.38
CA ILE A 72 28.14 11.77 -1.98
C ILE A 72 29.57 11.64 -1.45
N PRO A 73 30.04 12.51 -0.53
CA PRO A 73 31.26 12.23 0.20
C PRO A 73 31.07 10.94 0.99
N THR A 74 31.74 9.89 0.51
CA THR A 74 31.74 8.53 1.02
C THR A 74 32.02 8.49 2.53
N ILE A 75 31.05 8.07 3.33
CA ILE A 75 31.31 7.52 4.67
C ILE A 75 30.63 6.16 4.77
N ILE A 76 31.28 5.13 4.22
CA ILE A 76 31.19 3.75 4.72
C ILE A 76 32.57 3.11 4.54
N PRO A 77 33.30 2.75 5.63
CA PRO A 77 34.49 1.93 5.49
C PRO A 77 34.10 0.44 5.39
N ILE A 78 34.56 -0.15 4.28
CA ILE A 78 35.17 -1.48 4.17
C ILE A 78 34.29 -2.69 4.51
N GLY A 79 33.89 -3.39 3.44
CA GLY A 79 34.07 -4.85 3.37
C GLY A 79 32.83 -5.67 3.06
N LEU A 80 32.46 -5.77 1.78
CA LEU A 80 32.08 -7.07 1.20
C LEU A 80 32.23 -7.02 -0.31
N HIS A 81 33.00 -7.98 -0.80
CA HIS A 81 33.51 -8.08 -2.16
C HIS A 81 32.38 -8.37 -3.16
N ASN A 82 32.48 -7.70 -4.30
CA ASN A 82 31.69 -7.96 -5.50
C ASN A 82 32.14 -9.30 -6.12
N HIS A 83 31.19 -10.21 -6.37
CA HIS A 83 31.37 -11.32 -7.29
C HIS A 83 30.24 -11.30 -8.31
N ASN A 84 30.53 -10.73 -9.47
CA ASN A 84 29.81 -11.03 -10.71
C ASN A 84 29.90 -12.53 -10.99
N SER A 85 28.76 -13.22 -11.12
CA SER A 85 28.71 -14.56 -11.70
C SER A 85 27.37 -14.81 -12.42
N THR A 86 27.44 -14.74 -13.76
CA THR A 86 26.61 -15.39 -14.78
C THR A 86 25.07 -15.34 -14.65
N ARG A 87 24.45 -14.50 -15.50
CA ARG A 87 23.06 -14.65 -15.98
C ARG A 87 22.84 -16.09 -16.46
N LYS A 88 21.86 -16.79 -15.88
CA LYS A 88 21.20 -17.94 -16.52
C LYS A 88 19.86 -17.45 -17.06
N GLU A 89 19.57 -17.82 -18.31
CA GLU A 89 18.28 -17.64 -18.95
C GLU A 89 17.17 -18.26 -18.10
N VAL A 90 16.15 -17.46 -17.75
CA VAL A 90 14.93 -17.95 -17.10
C VAL A 90 13.83 -17.95 -18.15
N THR A 91 13.40 -19.13 -18.57
CA THR A 91 12.19 -19.31 -19.38
C THR A 91 10.97 -18.74 -18.63
N PRO A 92 10.04 -18.05 -19.32
CA PRO A 92 8.87 -17.49 -18.67
C PRO A 92 8.02 -18.63 -18.09
N MET A 93 7.77 -18.60 -16.78
CA MET A 93 6.88 -19.57 -16.13
C MET A 93 5.44 -19.40 -16.64
N ASP A 94 4.77 -20.54 -16.83
CA ASP A 94 3.34 -20.64 -17.08
C ASP A 94 2.56 -20.04 -15.88
N ARG A 95 1.74 -19.04 -16.17
CA ARG A 95 1.03 -18.20 -15.19
C ARG A 95 -0.18 -18.91 -14.55
N SER A 96 -0.48 -20.15 -14.94
CA SER A 96 -1.59 -20.93 -14.39
C SER A 96 -1.30 -21.58 -13.02
N LEU A 97 -0.06 -21.50 -12.52
CA LEU A 97 0.38 -22.19 -11.30
C LEU A 97 0.75 -21.26 -10.13
N LEU A 98 0.45 -19.96 -10.21
CA LEU A 98 0.71 -19.04 -9.11
C LEU A 98 -0.45 -19.03 -8.10
N PRO A 99 -0.19 -19.25 -6.80
CA PRO A 99 -1.21 -19.08 -5.76
C PRO A 99 -1.71 -17.63 -5.71
N TRP A 100 -2.98 -17.47 -5.36
CA TRP A 100 -3.67 -16.20 -5.17
C TRP A 100 -2.80 -15.19 -4.39
N THR A 101 -2.58 -13.99 -4.97
CA THR A 101 -1.92 -12.87 -4.28
C THR A 101 -2.83 -11.64 -4.26
N PRO A 102 -2.91 -10.92 -3.13
CA PRO A 102 -3.94 -9.92 -2.82
C PRO A 102 -3.57 -8.53 -3.36
N VAL A 103 -3.26 -8.43 -4.65
CA VAL A 103 -2.90 -7.16 -5.31
C VAL A 103 -3.98 -6.71 -6.31
N SER A 104 -4.93 -7.58 -6.64
CA SER A 104 -6.11 -7.21 -7.45
C SER A 104 -7.10 -6.36 -6.66
N ASP A 105 -7.35 -6.68 -5.39
CA ASP A 105 -8.37 -5.99 -4.57
C ASP A 105 -7.93 -4.59 -4.12
N LEU A 106 -6.62 -4.35 -4.07
CA LEU A 106 -6.05 -3.00 -3.83
C LEU A 106 -6.35 -2.05 -5.00
N LEU A 107 -6.54 -2.58 -6.21
CA LEU A 107 -6.73 -1.80 -7.43
C LEU A 107 -8.17 -1.32 -7.61
N ASP A 108 -9.15 -2.07 -7.10
CA ASP A 108 -10.56 -1.67 -7.13
C ASP A 108 -10.87 -0.63 -6.04
N LEU A 109 -10.21 -0.72 -4.88
CA LEU A 109 -10.25 0.33 -3.84
C LEU A 109 -9.56 1.63 -4.30
N HIS A 110 -8.52 1.54 -5.14
CA HIS A 110 -7.80 2.71 -5.67
C HIS A 110 -8.72 3.61 -6.53
N ARG A 111 -9.61 3.05 -7.34
CA ARG A 111 -10.50 3.84 -8.22
C ARG A 111 -11.58 4.61 -7.46
N GLU A 112 -11.84 4.21 -6.22
CA GLU A 112 -12.82 4.86 -5.33
C GLU A 112 -12.13 5.94 -4.49
N ILE A 113 -10.89 5.69 -4.05
CA ILE A 113 -10.01 6.66 -3.38
C ILE A 113 -9.58 7.78 -4.33
N ASP A 114 -9.23 7.48 -5.59
CA ASP A 114 -8.83 8.48 -6.58
C ASP A 114 -9.95 9.50 -6.85
N ARG A 115 -11.22 9.05 -6.77
CA ARG A 115 -12.40 9.92 -6.92
C ARG A 115 -12.66 10.82 -5.70
N PHE A 116 -12.19 10.41 -4.52
CA PHE A 116 -12.17 11.23 -3.30
C PHE A 116 -10.93 12.16 -3.25
N PHE A 117 -9.83 11.77 -3.90
CA PHE A 117 -8.58 12.52 -3.96
C PHE A 117 -8.62 13.72 -4.92
N GLU A 118 -9.50 13.69 -5.94
CA GLU A 118 -9.65 14.78 -6.91
C GLU A 118 -10.29 16.06 -6.34
N ASP A 119 -10.99 16.00 -5.20
CA ASP A 119 -11.67 17.17 -4.59
C ASP A 119 -10.82 17.88 -3.51
N SER A 120 -9.62 17.35 -3.19
CA SER A 120 -8.76 17.87 -2.12
C SER A 120 -7.45 18.42 -2.67
N GLN A 121 -7.51 19.62 -3.24
CA GLN A 121 -6.33 20.41 -3.50
C GLN A 121 -5.67 20.83 -2.17
N SER A 122 -4.63 20.11 -1.73
CA SER A 122 -3.45 20.62 -1.01
C SER A 122 -2.88 19.61 -0.02
N THR A 123 -1.59 19.30 -0.19
CA THR A 123 -0.70 18.61 0.75
C THR A 123 -0.94 17.10 0.89
N THR A 124 0.01 16.29 0.41
CA THR A 124 0.21 14.90 0.85
C THR A 124 0.51 14.88 2.35
N LYS A 125 -0.52 14.99 3.19
CA LYS A 125 -0.42 14.71 4.62
C LYS A 125 -0.28 13.21 4.76
N THR A 126 0.90 12.75 5.17
CA THR A 126 1.10 11.38 5.64
C THR A 126 0.15 11.17 6.82
N VAL A 127 -0.99 10.51 6.58
CA VAL A 127 -1.94 10.19 7.63
C VAL A 127 -1.25 9.18 8.56
N PRO A 128 -1.07 9.49 9.86
CA PRO A 128 -0.44 8.55 10.77
C PRO A 128 -1.31 7.29 10.88
N LEU A 129 -0.70 6.14 10.60
CA LEU A 129 -1.37 4.86 10.70
C LEU A 129 -1.37 4.41 12.16
N ALA A 130 -2.56 4.26 12.76
CA ALA A 130 -2.69 3.67 14.08
C ALA A 130 -2.03 2.28 14.11
N ALA A 131 -1.12 2.04 15.05
CA ALA A 131 -0.46 0.74 15.17
C ALA A 131 -1.46 -0.34 15.58
N LEU A 132 -1.38 -1.52 14.97
CA LEU A 132 -2.31 -2.62 15.25
C LEU A 132 -1.61 -3.98 15.27
N ASN A 133 -2.23 -4.92 15.97
CA ASN A 133 -1.87 -6.34 15.98
C ASN A 133 -3.09 -7.18 15.58
N VAL A 134 -2.86 -8.33 14.96
CA VAL A 134 -3.90 -9.30 14.62
C VAL A 134 -3.49 -10.66 15.19
N LYS A 135 -4.39 -11.30 15.94
CA LYS A 135 -4.18 -12.62 16.53
C LYS A 135 -5.23 -13.58 16.00
N ASP A 136 -4.80 -14.81 15.74
CA ASP A 136 -5.69 -15.94 15.49
C ASP A 136 -5.77 -16.80 16.75
N GLU A 137 -6.95 -16.85 17.38
CA GLU A 137 -7.21 -17.65 18.58
C GLU A 137 -8.11 -18.86 18.27
N GLY A 138 -7.98 -19.41 17.06
CA GLY A 138 -8.67 -20.60 16.59
C GLY A 138 -10.11 -20.31 16.16
N LYS A 139 -10.99 -20.02 17.13
CA LYS A 139 -12.43 -19.74 16.88
C LYS A 139 -12.72 -18.28 16.57
N VAL A 140 -11.83 -17.37 16.95
CA VAL A 140 -11.99 -15.92 16.77
C VAL A 140 -10.69 -15.33 16.24
N PHE A 141 -10.80 -14.21 15.52
CA PHE A 141 -9.68 -13.29 15.36
C PHE A 141 -9.80 -12.18 16.39
N VAL A 142 -8.66 -11.68 16.88
CA VAL A 142 -8.60 -10.51 17.76
C VAL A 142 -7.73 -9.45 17.10
N VAL A 143 -8.27 -8.25 16.94
CA VAL A 143 -7.55 -7.08 16.42
C VAL A 143 -7.38 -6.07 17.53
N ASP A 144 -6.12 -5.78 17.88
CA ASP A 144 -5.77 -4.76 18.88
C ASP A 144 -5.25 -3.51 18.16
N VAL A 145 -5.84 -2.34 18.39
CA VAL A 145 -5.42 -1.07 17.78
C VAL A 145 -5.05 -0.06 18.87
N SER A 146 -3.86 0.53 18.78
CA SER A 146 -3.42 1.57 19.72
C SER A 146 -4.06 2.91 19.36
N ILE A 147 -4.97 3.37 20.21
CA ILE A 147 -5.77 4.60 20.03
C ILE A 147 -5.79 5.45 21.31
N PRO A 148 -4.63 5.85 21.85
CA PRO A 148 -4.58 6.62 23.09
C PRO A 148 -5.30 7.96 22.92
N GLY A 149 -6.28 8.23 23.79
CA GLY A 149 -7.01 9.50 23.82
C GLY A 149 -8.19 9.61 22.85
N PHE A 150 -8.59 8.52 22.19
CA PHE A 150 -9.87 8.42 21.46
C PHE A 150 -10.96 7.87 22.39
N THR A 151 -12.19 8.33 22.21
CA THR A 151 -13.39 7.74 22.82
C THR A 151 -14.14 6.87 21.81
N ASP A 152 -15.16 6.16 22.28
CA ASP A 152 -16.09 5.41 21.42
C ASP A 152 -16.75 6.29 20.35
N GLU A 153 -17.13 7.52 20.70
CA GLU A 153 -17.70 8.50 19.75
C GLU A 153 -16.73 8.93 18.63
N ASP A 154 -15.41 8.79 18.83
CA ASP A 154 -14.39 9.18 17.86
C ASP A 154 -14.05 8.05 16.88
N ILE A 155 -14.61 6.84 17.07
CA ILE A 155 -14.22 5.61 16.37
C ILE A 155 -15.42 5.01 15.63
N ASP A 156 -15.18 4.64 14.37
CA ASP A 156 -16.14 3.92 13.53
C ASP A 156 -15.51 2.60 13.05
N ILE A 157 -16.30 1.52 13.11
CA ILE A 157 -15.83 0.16 12.81
C ILE A 157 -16.82 -0.49 11.84
N GLU A 158 -16.31 -0.91 10.69
CA GLU A 158 -17.07 -1.64 9.69
C GLU A 158 -16.50 -3.04 9.54
N ALA A 159 -17.33 -4.07 9.72
CA ALA A 159 -16.93 -5.47 9.55
C ALA A 159 -17.60 -6.05 8.30
N GLY A 160 -16.77 -6.50 7.36
CA GLY A 160 -17.18 -7.28 6.19
C GLY A 160 -17.01 -8.78 6.43
N THR A 161 -17.33 -9.59 5.42
CA THR A 161 -17.24 -11.06 5.55
C THR A 161 -15.81 -11.53 5.83
N ASP A 162 -14.80 -10.84 5.30
CA ASP A 162 -13.38 -11.22 5.35
C ASP A 162 -12.47 -10.01 5.64
N PHE A 163 -13.02 -8.91 6.14
CA PHE A 163 -12.23 -7.74 6.53
C PHE A 163 -12.85 -6.98 7.70
N VAL A 164 -12.03 -6.17 8.36
CA VAL A 164 -12.50 -5.12 9.29
C VAL A 164 -11.81 -3.80 8.96
N THR A 165 -12.58 -2.72 8.88
CA THR A 165 -12.11 -1.36 8.71
C THR A 165 -12.33 -0.59 10.00
N ILE A 166 -11.28 0.10 10.46
CA ILE A 166 -11.28 0.94 11.65
C ILE A 166 -10.95 2.37 11.21
N LYS A 167 -11.88 3.29 11.47
CA LYS A 167 -11.72 4.72 11.26
C LYS A 167 -11.72 5.40 12.61
N GLY A 168 -10.86 6.41 12.76
CA GLY A 168 -10.87 7.26 13.94
C GLY A 168 -10.62 8.69 13.56
N GLU A 169 -11.46 9.61 14.04
CA GLU A 169 -11.31 11.04 13.82
C GLU A 169 -11.68 11.81 15.07
N LYS A 170 -10.79 12.70 15.52
CA LYS A 170 -11.05 13.58 16.65
C LYS A 170 -11.36 14.97 16.14
N LYS A 171 -12.56 15.48 16.43
CA LYS A 171 -12.93 16.86 16.10
C LYS A 171 -12.17 17.83 17.02
N VAL A 172 -11.14 18.45 16.48
CA VAL A 172 -10.40 19.52 17.19
C VAL A 172 -11.01 20.87 16.79
N ASP A 173 -11.68 21.52 17.75
CA ASP A 173 -12.13 22.91 17.62
C ASP A 173 -10.91 23.85 17.72
N ASP A 174 -10.18 24.04 16.61
CA ASP A 174 -9.01 24.94 16.56
C ASP A 174 -9.33 26.37 17.05
N ALA A 175 -10.59 26.80 16.93
CA ALA A 175 -11.06 28.12 17.38
C ALA A 175 -11.16 28.27 18.91
N LYS A 176 -11.25 27.17 19.66
CA LYS A 176 -11.32 27.19 21.15
C LYS A 176 -9.97 26.94 21.80
N ASP A 177 -8.98 26.43 21.07
CA ASP A 177 -7.67 26.11 21.61
C ASP A 177 -6.78 27.35 21.70
N LYS A 178 -7.12 28.26 22.63
CA LYS A 178 -6.30 29.45 22.96
C LYS A 178 -5.10 29.10 23.86
N GLN A 179 -4.72 27.83 23.94
CA GLN A 179 -3.62 27.41 24.81
C GLN A 179 -2.28 27.61 24.11
N THR A 180 -1.36 28.29 24.79
CA THR A 180 0.03 28.39 24.32
C THR A 180 0.78 27.16 24.80
N TYR A 181 1.00 26.20 23.90
CA TYR A 181 1.85 25.05 24.17
C TYR A 181 3.32 25.49 24.20
N LEU A 182 4.06 25.12 25.25
CA LEU A 182 5.52 25.25 25.26
C LEU A 182 6.19 24.23 24.33
N ARG A 183 5.57 23.05 24.18
CA ARG A 183 5.98 21.96 23.27
C ARG A 183 4.81 20.99 23.08
N LYS A 184 4.51 20.61 21.83
CA LYS A 184 3.42 19.68 21.45
C LYS A 184 4.01 18.59 20.55
N GLU A 185 4.08 17.37 21.06
CA GLU A 185 4.77 16.26 20.37
C GLU A 185 3.81 15.27 19.72
N PHE A 186 2.60 15.15 20.24
CA PHE A 186 1.57 14.28 19.69
C PHE A 186 0.39 15.13 19.22
N GLY A 187 -0.19 14.72 18.10
CA GLY A 187 -1.42 15.28 17.55
C GLY A 187 -2.43 14.17 17.34
N TYR A 188 -3.71 14.49 17.46
CA TYR A 188 -4.79 13.61 17.06
C TYR A 188 -5.07 13.88 15.58
N SER A 189 -4.69 12.94 14.73
CA SER A 189 -5.03 12.98 13.30
C SER A 189 -6.07 11.91 13.04
N ALA A 190 -6.92 12.15 12.03
CA ALA A 190 -7.77 11.10 11.50
C ALA A 190 -6.91 9.91 11.05
N PHE A 191 -7.43 8.70 11.16
CA PHE A 191 -6.80 7.50 10.62
C PHE A 191 -7.83 6.54 10.07
N GLU A 192 -7.41 5.71 9.12
CA GLU A 192 -8.20 4.61 8.58
C GLU A 192 -7.30 3.40 8.36
N ARG A 193 -7.76 2.23 8.79
CA ARG A 193 -7.03 0.96 8.72
C ARG A 193 -7.98 -0.15 8.31
N THR A 194 -7.69 -0.84 7.23
CA THR A 194 -8.39 -2.07 6.85
C THR A 194 -7.49 -3.28 7.06
N VAL A 195 -8.03 -4.30 7.71
CA VAL A 195 -7.38 -5.58 7.97
C VAL A 195 -8.15 -6.66 7.22
N GLY A 196 -7.52 -7.28 6.23
CA GLY A 196 -8.04 -8.50 5.59
C GLY A 196 -7.82 -9.72 6.47
N LEU A 197 -8.78 -10.64 6.45
CA LEU A 197 -8.84 -11.84 7.27
C LEU A 197 -8.80 -13.09 6.37
N PRO A 198 -8.09 -14.15 6.78
CA PRO A 198 -7.97 -15.35 5.95
C PRO A 198 -9.22 -16.23 5.93
N ASN A 199 -10.16 -16.02 6.86
CA ASN A 199 -11.41 -16.78 6.97
C ASN A 199 -12.59 -15.84 7.20
N HIS A 200 -13.76 -16.31 6.77
CA HIS A 200 -14.99 -15.56 6.96
C HIS A 200 -15.35 -15.42 8.44
N ILE A 201 -15.86 -14.24 8.81
CA ILE A 201 -16.31 -13.91 10.16
C ILE A 201 -17.84 -13.81 10.23
N GLN A 202 -18.37 -13.97 11.42
CA GLN A 202 -19.77 -13.75 11.74
C GLN A 202 -19.97 -12.26 12.05
N THR A 203 -20.24 -11.46 11.02
CA THR A 203 -20.36 -9.98 11.11
C THR A 203 -21.34 -9.52 12.18
N ASP A 204 -22.44 -10.27 12.38
CA ASP A 204 -23.50 -9.94 13.35
C ASP A 204 -23.09 -10.18 14.80
N SER A 205 -21.94 -10.82 15.04
CA SER A 205 -21.44 -11.19 16.37
C SER A 205 -20.07 -10.55 16.67
N VAL A 206 -19.70 -9.51 15.93
CA VAL A 206 -18.48 -8.74 16.19
C VAL A 206 -18.67 -7.88 17.44
N GLU A 207 -17.68 -7.91 18.32
CA GLU A 207 -17.65 -7.12 19.54
C GLU A 207 -16.41 -6.22 19.56
N ALA A 208 -16.54 -5.01 20.08
CA ALA A 208 -15.43 -4.08 20.23
C ALA A 208 -15.46 -3.40 21.60
N GLU A 209 -14.29 -3.24 22.22
CA GLU A 209 -14.16 -2.55 23.50
C GLU A 209 -12.85 -1.74 23.56
N ILE A 210 -12.88 -0.60 24.25
CA ILE A 210 -11.68 0.21 24.50
C ILE A 210 -11.22 -0.01 25.93
N LYS A 211 -10.00 -0.52 26.11
CA LYS A 211 -9.37 -0.69 27.42
C LYS A 211 -7.97 -0.09 27.41
N HIS A 212 -7.71 0.81 28.36
CA HIS A 212 -6.39 1.41 28.58
C HIS A 212 -5.76 2.05 27.32
N GLY A 213 -6.58 2.68 26.46
CA GLY A 213 -6.12 3.31 25.22
C GLY A 213 -5.87 2.34 24.06
N THR A 214 -6.34 1.10 24.18
CA THR A 214 -6.31 0.09 23.12
C THR A 214 -7.73 -0.31 22.77
N LEU A 215 -8.05 -0.31 21.48
CA LEU A 215 -9.28 -0.89 20.93
C LEU A 215 -9.07 -2.38 20.70
N HIS A 216 -9.90 -3.20 21.33
CA HIS A 216 -9.93 -4.65 21.15
C HIS A 216 -11.16 -5.02 20.35
N ILE A 217 -10.97 -5.63 19.18
CA ILE A 217 -12.06 -6.10 18.31
C ILE A 217 -12.01 -7.62 18.26
N THR A 218 -13.10 -8.26 18.68
CA THR A 218 -13.27 -9.72 18.64
C THR A 218 -14.15 -10.08 17.44
N LEU A 219 -13.62 -10.93 16.57
CA LEU A 219 -14.23 -11.28 15.29
C LEU A 219 -14.44 -12.80 15.24
N PRO A 220 -15.64 -13.31 15.58
CA PRO A 220 -15.90 -14.74 15.56
C PRO A 220 -15.83 -15.31 14.15
N LYS A 221 -15.18 -16.46 13.98
CA LYS A 221 -15.07 -17.11 12.68
C LYS A 221 -16.33 -17.90 12.35
N VAL A 222 -16.71 -17.91 11.08
CA VAL A 222 -17.75 -18.83 10.59
C VAL A 222 -17.22 -20.26 10.71
N ALA A 223 -18.03 -21.15 11.30
CA ALA A 223 -17.68 -22.56 11.40
C ALA A 223 -17.46 -23.15 9.99
N PRO A 224 -16.37 -23.90 9.75
CA PRO A 224 -16.12 -24.50 8.45
C PRO A 224 -17.27 -25.45 8.10
N THR A 225 -17.96 -25.19 7.00
CA THR A 225 -18.94 -26.13 6.47
C THR A 225 -18.18 -27.32 5.91
N PRO A 226 -18.50 -28.57 6.29
CA PRO A 226 -17.78 -29.73 5.78
C PRO A 226 -17.88 -29.78 4.25
N PRO A 227 -16.77 -30.06 3.53
CA PRO A 227 -16.75 -30.02 2.08
C PRO A 227 -17.75 -31.03 1.51
N LYS A 228 -18.64 -30.57 0.63
CA LYS A 228 -19.62 -31.44 -0.04
C LYS A 228 -18.92 -32.22 -1.15
N VAL A 229 -18.40 -33.39 -0.82
CA VAL A 229 -17.75 -34.27 -1.80
C VAL A 229 -18.83 -35.02 -2.59
N THR A 230 -18.89 -34.80 -3.91
CA THR A 230 -19.76 -35.56 -4.81
C THR A 230 -18.90 -36.45 -5.69
N LYS A 231 -19.22 -37.76 -5.71
CA LYS A 231 -18.50 -38.74 -6.53
C LYS A 231 -18.90 -38.54 -8.00
N VAL A 232 -17.96 -38.12 -8.83
CA VAL A 232 -18.20 -37.94 -10.28
C VAL A 232 -17.96 -39.27 -10.99
N SER A 233 -18.94 -39.72 -11.78
CA SER A 233 -18.82 -40.94 -12.58
C SER A 233 -18.35 -40.59 -14.00
N VAL A 234 -17.35 -41.31 -14.50
CA VAL A 234 -16.87 -41.17 -15.88
C VAL A 234 -17.82 -41.91 -16.81
N LYS A 235 -18.43 -41.19 -17.76
CA LYS A 235 -19.22 -41.81 -18.84
C LYS A 235 -18.29 -42.38 -19.91
N LYS A 236 -18.60 -43.58 -20.40
CA LYS A 236 -17.91 -44.29 -21.47
C LYS A 236 -18.61 -44.04 -22.80
#